data_AF-A0A502L0P4-F1
#
_entry.id   AF-A0A502L0P4-F1
#
_cell.length_a   1.000
_cell.length_b   1.000
_cell.length_c   1.000
_cell.angle_alpha   90.00
_cell.angle_beta   90.00
_cell.angle_gamma   90.00
#
_symmetry.space_group_name_H-M   'P 1'
#
loop_
_entity.id
_entity.type
_entity.pdbx_description
1 polymer ?
#
loop_
_entity_poly.entity_id
_entity_poly.type
_entity_poly.pdbx_seq_one_letter_code
_entity_poly.pdbx_strand_id
1 'polypeptide(L)'
;MTKLPDDFMEIVEIKKIRAWPVNSCAKCDVSFYFMFRQGNVFYDDSCDCFDRDKSRKSSWGEVAKVFNNPDSIDLAEKYNKFWLLD
;
A
#
# COMPACT_ATOMS: atom_id res chain seq x y z
N MET A 1 -2.55 17.40 4.68
CA MET A 1 -3.74 16.94 5.41
C MET A 1 -3.48 15.48 5.79
N THR A 2 -3.37 15.16 7.07
CA THR A 2 -3.12 13.79 7.53
C THR A 2 -4.34 12.93 7.23
N LYS A 3 -4.16 11.81 6.54
CA LYS A 3 -5.26 10.89 6.22
C LYS A 3 -5.41 9.84 7.31
N LEU A 4 -6.63 9.59 7.75
CA LEU A 4 -6.95 8.61 8.78
C LEU A 4 -7.10 7.21 8.16
N PRO A 5 -6.90 6.13 8.94
CA PRO A 5 -7.10 4.76 8.46
C PRO A 5 -8.45 4.54 7.77
N ASP A 6 -9.51 5.13 8.31
CA ASP A 6 -10.88 4.98 7.79
C ASP A 6 -11.05 5.60 6.39
N ASP A 7 -10.36 6.72 6.11
CA ASP A 7 -10.40 7.37 4.79
C ASP A 7 -9.87 6.42 3.69
N PHE A 8 -8.86 5.59 4.01
CA PHE A 8 -8.30 4.62 3.06
C PHE A 8 -9.24 3.46 2.82
N MET A 9 -9.89 2.97 3.88
CA MET A 9 -10.85 1.89 3.78
C MET A 9 -12.01 2.29 2.86
N GLU A 10 -12.59 3.46 3.11
CA GLU A 10 -13.72 3.99 2.32
C GLU A 10 -13.36 4.12 0.83
N ILE A 11 -12.19 4.67 0.50
CA ILE A 11 -11.78 4.82 -0.89
C ILE A 11 -11.47 3.51 -1.59
N VAL A 12 -10.82 2.58 -0.90
CA VAL A 12 -10.55 1.26 -1.48
C VAL A 12 -11.85 0.58 -1.86
N GLU A 13 -12.89 0.71 -1.04
CA GLU A 13 -14.22 0.18 -1.31
C GLU A 13 -14.91 0.88 -2.47
N ILE A 14 -14.99 2.22 -2.45
CA ILE A 14 -15.62 3.04 -3.50
C ILE A 14 -14.96 2.79 -4.85
N LYS A 15 -13.62 2.84 -4.90
CA LYS A 15 -12.83 2.74 -6.14
C LYS A 15 -12.47 1.29 -6.51
N LYS A 16 -12.88 0.31 -5.70
CA LYS A 16 -12.62 -1.13 -5.90
C LYS A 16 -11.13 -1.45 -6.09
N ILE A 17 -10.26 -0.76 -5.36
CA ILE A 17 -8.80 -0.95 -5.43
C ILE A 17 -8.45 -2.31 -4.83
N ARG A 18 -7.74 -3.17 -5.56
CA ARG A 18 -7.38 -4.52 -5.08
C ARG A 18 -5.99 -4.61 -4.48
N ALA A 19 -5.08 -3.77 -4.97
CA ALA A 19 -3.73 -3.66 -4.47
C ALA A 19 -3.18 -2.27 -4.78
N TRP A 20 -2.25 -1.79 -3.96
CA TRP A 20 -1.56 -0.54 -4.17
C TRP A 20 -0.04 -0.72 -3.99
N PRO A 21 0.78 -0.34 -4.99
CA PRO A 21 2.23 -0.48 -4.91
C PRO A 21 2.84 0.57 -4.00
N VAL A 22 3.66 0.14 -3.05
CA VAL A 22 4.41 1.04 -2.17
C VAL A 22 5.83 1.26 -2.66
N ASN A 23 6.59 0.19 -2.80
CA ASN A 23 8.02 0.22 -3.00
C ASN A 23 8.43 -0.88 -3.98
N SER A 24 9.71 -1.02 -4.27
CA SER A 24 10.27 -2.15 -5.00
C SER A 24 11.51 -2.69 -4.30
N CYS A 25 11.81 -3.95 -4.55
CA CYS A 25 13.05 -4.55 -4.09
C CYS A 25 14.24 -3.89 -4.79
N ALA A 26 15.18 -3.32 -4.04
CA ALA A 26 16.36 -2.65 -4.61
C ALA A 26 17.31 -3.56 -5.41
N LYS A 27 17.14 -4.89 -5.34
CA LYS A 27 17.97 -5.86 -6.05
C LYS A 27 17.34 -6.40 -7.34
N CYS A 28 16.03 -6.59 -7.35
CA CYS A 28 15.32 -7.24 -8.46
C CYS A 28 14.11 -6.45 -8.98
N ASP A 29 13.90 -5.24 -8.47
CA ASP A 29 12.85 -4.29 -8.85
C ASP A 29 11.41 -4.83 -8.78
N VAL A 30 11.20 -6.00 -8.16
CA VAL A 30 9.87 -6.52 -7.85
C VAL A 30 9.15 -5.53 -6.95
N SER A 31 7.96 -5.11 -7.39
CA SER A 31 7.12 -4.19 -6.63
C SER A 31 6.52 -4.86 -5.40
N PHE A 32 6.47 -4.13 -4.30
CA PHE A 32 5.82 -4.49 -3.04
C PHE A 32 4.48 -3.79 -2.93
N TYR A 33 3.50 -4.45 -2.33
CA TYR A 33 2.11 -4.01 -2.38
C TYR A 33 1.43 -4.11 -1.02
N PHE A 34 0.51 -3.19 -0.77
CA PHE A 34 -0.65 -3.50 0.08
C PHE A 34 -1.72 -4.15 -0.77
N MET A 35 -2.24 -5.30 -0.34
CA MET A 35 -3.38 -5.98 -0.96
C MET A 35 -4.63 -5.82 -0.10
N PHE A 36 -5.75 -5.50 -0.73
CA PHE A 36 -7.04 -5.29 -0.07
C PHE A 36 -8.02 -6.39 -0.50
N ARG A 37 -8.34 -7.31 0.41
CA ARG A 37 -9.22 -8.44 0.10
C ARG A 37 -10.12 -8.73 1.28
N GLN A 38 -11.43 -8.85 1.03
CA GLN A 38 -12.42 -9.23 2.05
C GLN A 38 -12.35 -8.34 3.31
N GLY A 39 -12.20 -7.01 3.14
CA GLY A 39 -12.07 -6.05 4.25
C GLY A 39 -10.74 -6.12 5.03
N ASN A 40 -9.80 -6.96 4.61
CA ASN A 40 -8.50 -7.12 5.24
C ASN A 40 -7.38 -6.50 4.41
N VAL A 41 -6.30 -6.10 5.09
CA VAL A 41 -5.07 -5.58 4.50
C VAL A 41 -3.95 -6.60 4.66
N PHE A 42 -3.23 -6.86 3.57
CA PHE A 42 -2.04 -7.71 3.56
C PHE A 42 -0.88 -6.92 2.97
N TYR A 43 0.32 -7.15 3.49
CA TYR A 43 1.54 -6.57 2.92
C TYR A 43 2.30 -7.67 2.20
N ASP A 44 2.53 -7.48 0.91
CA ASP A 44 3.30 -8.39 0.07
C ASP A 44 4.61 -7.71 -0.33
N ASP A 45 5.68 -8.07 0.39
CA ASP A 45 7.07 -7.72 0.08
C ASP A 45 7.83 -8.90 -0.54
N SER A 46 7.11 -9.92 -1.01
CA SER A 46 7.75 -11.11 -1.52
C SER A 46 8.48 -10.84 -2.82
N CYS A 47 9.76 -11.23 -2.88
CA CYS A 47 10.58 -11.21 -4.07
C CYS A 47 11.57 -12.35 -4.03
N ASP A 48 12.19 -12.70 -5.16
CA ASP A 48 13.12 -13.85 -5.21
C ASP A 48 14.46 -13.58 -4.49
N CYS A 49 14.65 -12.37 -3.94
CA CYS A 49 15.83 -12.00 -3.16
C CYS A 49 15.72 -12.34 -1.66
N PHE A 50 14.52 -12.59 -1.15
CA PHE A 50 14.26 -12.87 0.27
C PHE A 50 13.12 -13.90 0.41
N ASP A 51 13.11 -14.68 1.49
CA ASP A 51 12.04 -15.66 1.71
C ASP A 51 10.66 -14.98 1.82
N ARG A 52 9.65 -15.57 1.17
CA ARG A 52 8.32 -14.99 1.07
C ARG A 52 7.56 -15.11 2.39
N ASP A 53 7.36 -14.02 3.11
CA ASP A 53 6.40 -14.00 4.23
C ASP A 53 4.96 -13.75 3.72
N LYS A 54 4.34 -14.81 3.22
CA LYS A 54 2.94 -14.78 2.74
C LYS A 54 1.91 -14.66 3.87
N SER A 55 2.34 -14.66 5.13
CA SER A 55 1.46 -14.67 6.29
C SER A 55 1.23 -13.27 6.88
N ARG A 56 1.98 -12.27 6.41
CA ARG A 56 1.95 -10.93 6.97
C ARG A 56 0.62 -10.24 6.71
N LYS A 57 -0.26 -10.35 7.71
CA LYS A 57 -1.40 -9.46 7.86
C LYS A 57 -0.88 -8.07 8.22
N SER A 58 -1.47 -7.08 7.58
CA SER A 58 -1.20 -5.66 7.81
C SER A 58 -2.48 -4.99 8.31
N SER A 59 -2.40 -3.71 8.62
CA SER A 59 -3.54 -2.90 9.05
C SER A 59 -3.74 -1.66 8.18
N TRP A 60 -4.96 -1.11 8.21
CA TRP A 60 -5.24 0.23 7.67
C TRP A 60 -4.41 1.32 8.35
N GLY A 61 -4.04 1.11 9.62
CA GLY A 61 -3.11 1.99 10.34
C GLY A 61 -1.71 2.01 9.73
N GLU A 62 -1.19 0.87 9.28
CA GLU A 62 0.10 0.81 8.57
C GLU A 62 0.01 1.45 7.19
N VAL A 63 -1.09 1.24 6.46
CA VAL A 63 -1.35 1.93 5.19
C VAL A 63 -1.30 3.44 5.41
N ALA A 64 -2.01 3.96 6.42
CA ALA A 64 -2.00 5.37 6.76
C ALA A 64 -0.62 5.88 7.22
N LYS A 65 0.15 5.08 7.96
CA LYS A 65 1.52 5.45 8.38
C LYS A 65 2.47 5.56 7.20
N VAL A 66 2.45 4.56 6.31
CA VAL A 66 3.25 4.58 5.08
C VAL A 66 2.84 5.79 4.24
N PHE A 67 1.54 6.03 4.11
CA PHE A 67 1.00 7.16 3.36
C PHE A 67 1.42 8.53 3.91
N ASN A 68 1.29 8.71 5.22
CA ASN A 68 1.58 9.99 5.86
C ASN A 68 3.08 10.22 6.11
N ASN A 69 3.97 9.34 5.63
CA ASN A 69 5.41 9.50 5.80
C ASN A 69 5.96 10.56 4.82
N PRO A 70 6.44 11.72 5.31
CA PRO A 70 6.90 12.84 4.47
C PRO A 70 8.24 12.57 3.76
N ASP A 71 9.02 11.58 4.22
CA ASP A 71 10.36 11.29 3.69
C ASP A 71 10.34 10.48 2.39
N SER A 72 9.15 10.12 1.90
CA SER A 72 8.98 9.34 0.67
C SER A 72 8.36 10.18 -0.44
N ILE A 73 9.19 10.99 -1.10
CA ILE A 73 8.79 11.80 -2.26
C ILE A 73 8.18 10.92 -3.38
N ASP A 74 8.72 9.71 -3.62
CA ASP A 74 8.20 8.77 -4.61
C ASP A 74 6.80 8.24 -4.29
N LEU A 75 6.46 8.17 -2.99
CA LEU A 75 5.11 7.79 -2.60
C LEU A 75 4.12 8.95 -2.78
N ALA A 76 4.56 10.22 -2.69
CA ALA A 76 3.72 11.40 -2.91
C ALA A 76 3.04 11.43 -4.29
N GLU A 77 3.75 11.08 -5.36
CA GLU A 77 3.17 10.99 -6.70
C GLU A 77 2.23 9.79 -6.85
N LYS A 78 2.57 8.65 -6.25
CA LYS A 78 1.69 7.47 -6.19
C LYS A 78 0.42 7.76 -5.37
N TYR A 79 0.49 8.66 -4.39
CA TYR A 79 -0.66 9.14 -3.62
C TYR A 79 -1.62 9.92 -4.49
N ASN A 80 -1.14 10.90 -5.27
CA ASN A 80 -2.01 11.63 -6.18
C ASN A 80 -2.72 10.67 -7.13
N LYS A 81 -2.06 9.62 -7.63
CA LYS A 81 -2.71 8.60 -8.47
C LYS A 81 -3.80 7.80 -7.71
N PHE A 82 -3.59 7.45 -6.45
CA PHE A 82 -4.59 6.76 -5.62
C PHE A 82 -5.88 7.61 -5.43
N TRP A 83 -5.72 8.91 -5.20
CA TRP A 83 -6.84 9.84 -4.98
C TRP A 83 -7.46 10.38 -6.29
N LEU A 84 -6.70 10.44 -7.40
CA LEU A 84 -7.15 10.93 -8.72
C LEU A 84 -7.66 9.85 -9.68
N LEU A 85 -7.68 8.58 -9.28
CA LEU A 85 -8.37 7.54 -10.06
C LEU A 85 -9.89 7.84 -10.08
N ASP A 86 -10.36 8.54 -11.12
CA ASP A 86 -11.78 8.64 -11.49
C ASP A 86 -12.33 7.29 -11.96
#